data_AF-A0A6A6TY65-F1
#
_entry.id   AF-A0A6A6TY65-F1
#
_cell.length_a   1.000
_cell.length_b   1.000
_cell.length_c   1.000
_cell.angle_alpha   90.00
_cell.angle_beta   90.00
_cell.angle_gamma   90.00
#
_symmetry.space_group_name_H-M   'P 1'
#
loop_
_entity.id
_entity.type
_entity.pdbx_description
1 polymer ?
#
loop_
_entity_poly.entity_id
_entity_poly.type
_entity_poly.pdbx_seq_one_letter_code
_entity_poly.pdbx_strand_id
1 'polypeptide(L)'
;MKASFVIFAVLLQLVIVSAEHQCEQVARTIPQCAIDCMDQNALDSVGCKSVDDYECLCDQAGWRIKNAIQGCAISKCGMATASGLSDKATELCDCVKQARKDEL
;
A
#
# COMPACT_ATOMS: atom_id res chain seq x y z
N MET A 1 43.03 23.77 23.12
CA MET A 1 42.82 22.54 22.34
C MET A 1 41.32 22.27 22.24
N LYS A 2 40.74 22.62 21.09
CA LYS A 2 39.52 22.09 20.43
C LYS A 2 38.43 21.45 21.32
N ALA A 3 37.65 22.27 22.02
CA ALA A 3 36.33 21.91 22.51
C ALA A 3 35.26 22.51 21.58
N SER A 4 35.08 21.91 20.42
CA SER A 4 34.06 22.24 19.42
C SER A 4 34.30 21.27 18.28
N PHE A 5 33.36 20.37 17.99
CA PHE A 5 33.18 19.64 16.71
C PHE A 5 32.30 18.38 16.87
N VAL A 6 31.80 18.06 18.07
CA VAL A 6 30.89 16.91 18.28
C VAL A 6 29.41 17.25 18.00
N ILE A 7 29.10 18.46 17.50
CA ILE A 7 27.71 18.92 17.27
C ILE A 7 27.30 18.85 15.79
N PHE A 8 28.24 18.58 14.88
CA PHE A 8 27.95 18.46 13.44
C PHE A 8 27.98 16.99 13.01
N ALA A 9 26.92 16.55 12.31
CA ALA A 9 26.76 15.24 11.67
C ALA A 9 26.09 14.11 12.49
N VAL A 10 25.10 14.44 13.34
CA VAL A 10 23.85 13.66 13.23
C VAL A 10 23.20 14.11 11.93
N LEU A 11 23.72 13.56 10.82
CA LEU A 11 23.06 13.61 9.52
C LEU A 11 21.72 12.96 9.72
N LEU A 12 20.72 13.82 9.89
CA LEU A 12 19.32 13.61 9.61
C LEU A 12 19.25 12.68 8.40
N GLN A 13 19.04 11.39 8.65
CA GLN A 13 18.59 10.48 7.62
C GLN A 13 17.21 11.01 7.25
N LEU A 14 17.14 11.85 6.21
CA LEU A 14 15.94 12.01 5.41
C LEU A 14 15.72 10.65 4.75
N VAL A 15 15.22 9.71 5.54
CA VAL A 15 14.49 8.58 4.98
C VAL A 15 13.27 9.28 4.42
N ILE A 16 13.31 9.58 3.13
CA ILE A 16 12.12 9.89 2.35
C ILE A 16 11.36 8.57 2.34
N VAL A 17 10.68 8.27 3.45
CA VAL A 17 9.87 7.08 3.58
C VAL A 17 8.64 7.38 2.74
N SER A 18 8.65 6.96 1.47
CA SER A 18 7.45 7.04 0.66
C SER A 18 6.31 6.34 1.41
N ALA A 19 5.07 6.81 1.22
CA ALA A 19 3.89 6.18 1.82
C ALA A 19 3.85 4.65 1.60
N GLU A 20 4.45 4.20 0.49
CA GLU A 20 4.71 2.80 0.14
C GLU A 20 5.45 2.04 1.25
N HIS A 21 6.57 2.58 1.75
CA HIS A 21 7.37 1.95 2.81
C HIS A 21 6.71 2.06 4.19
N GLN A 22 5.99 3.15 4.48
CA GLN A 22 5.31 3.34 5.76
C GLN A 22 4.19 2.32 5.96
N CYS A 23 3.52 1.95 4.87
CA CYS A 23 2.35 1.08 4.90
C CYS A 23 2.64 -0.37 4.49
N GLU A 24 3.90 -0.73 4.19
CA GLU A 24 4.26 -2.07 3.76
C GLU A 24 3.89 -3.15 4.79
N GLN A 25 4.00 -2.85 6.09
CA GLN A 25 3.56 -3.80 7.12
C GLN A 25 2.05 -4.03 7.12
N VAL A 26 1.26 -2.99 6.81
CA VAL A 26 -0.19 -3.11 6.66
C VAL A 26 -0.52 -3.89 5.38
N ALA A 27 0.18 -3.61 4.28
CA ALA A 27 0.03 -4.31 3.01
C ALA A 27 0.31 -5.82 3.15
N ARG A 28 1.28 -6.22 3.98
CA ARG A 28 1.57 -7.64 4.29
C ARG A 28 0.42 -8.37 4.99
N THR A 29 -0.57 -7.66 5.53
CA THR A 29 -1.78 -8.28 6.09
C THR A 29 -2.79 -8.66 5.01
N ILE A 30 -2.62 -8.16 3.78
CA ILE A 30 -3.40 -8.58 2.61
C ILE A 30 -2.94 -9.99 2.21
N PRO A 31 -3.87 -10.96 2.11
CA PRO A 31 -3.54 -12.32 1.72
C PRO A 31 -2.88 -12.39 0.34
N GLN A 32 -1.80 -13.16 0.21
CA GLN A 32 -1.11 -13.36 -1.08
C GLN A 32 -2.04 -13.91 -2.17
N CYS A 33 -3.02 -14.75 -1.82
CA CYS A 33 -4.01 -15.23 -2.78
C CYS A 33 -4.84 -14.11 -3.43
N ALA A 34 -4.96 -12.93 -2.79
CA ALA A 34 -5.64 -11.76 -3.33
C ALA A 34 -4.66 -10.86 -4.12
N ILE A 35 -3.40 -10.79 -3.68
CA ILE A 35 -2.32 -10.14 -4.44
C ILE A 35 -2.12 -10.83 -5.79
N ASP A 36 -2.12 -12.16 -5.82
CA ASP A 36 -2.03 -12.98 -7.05
C ASP A 36 -3.18 -12.71 -8.04
N CYS A 37 -4.29 -12.11 -7.57
CA CYS A 37 -5.41 -11.73 -8.41
C CYS A 37 -5.28 -10.33 -9.02
N MET A 38 -4.30 -9.54 -8.57
CA MET A 38 -3.98 -8.24 -9.17
C MET A 38 -3.05 -8.44 -10.36
N ASP A 39 -3.59 -9.03 -11.42
CA ASP A 39 -2.86 -9.19 -12.68
C ASP A 39 -2.67 -7.85 -13.40
N GLN A 40 -1.86 -7.86 -14.46
CA GLN A 40 -1.58 -6.64 -15.22
C GLN A 40 -2.86 -6.05 -15.84
N ASN A 41 -3.86 -6.87 -16.21
CA ASN A 41 -5.13 -6.37 -16.73
C ASN A 41 -5.91 -5.60 -15.66
N ALA A 42 -5.94 -6.09 -14.42
CA ALA A 42 -6.57 -5.42 -13.29
C ALA A 42 -5.87 -4.08 -12.99
N LEU A 43 -4.54 -4.06 -12.99
CA LEU A 43 -3.73 -2.85 -12.80
C LEU A 43 -3.94 -1.84 -13.93
N ASP A 44 -3.90 -2.27 -15.19
CA ASP A 44 -4.14 -1.44 -16.37
C ASP A 44 -5.58 -0.88 -16.38
N SER A 45 -6.56 -1.64 -15.88
CA SER A 45 -7.97 -1.21 -15.82
C SER A 45 -8.21 0.00 -14.90
N VAL A 46 -7.27 0.26 -13.98
CA VAL A 46 -7.28 1.40 -13.07
C VAL A 46 -6.10 2.37 -13.29
N GLY A 47 -5.18 2.04 -14.19
CA GLY A 47 -4.02 2.87 -14.51
C GLY A 47 -2.93 2.89 -13.44
N CYS A 48 -2.89 1.88 -12.56
CA CYS A 48 -1.85 1.75 -11.54
C CYS A 48 -0.69 0.91 -12.04
N LYS A 49 0.53 1.25 -11.64
CA LYS A 49 1.75 0.66 -12.25
C LYS A 49 2.08 -0.71 -11.70
N SER A 50 1.73 -0.96 -10.45
CA SER A 50 2.06 -2.20 -9.76
C SER A 50 1.09 -2.45 -8.61
N VAL A 51 1.13 -3.67 -8.07
CA VAL A 51 0.40 -4.05 -6.85
C VAL A 51 0.90 -3.32 -5.60
N ASP A 52 2.09 -2.72 -5.68
CA ASP A 52 2.73 -1.96 -4.59
C ASP A 52 2.53 -0.45 -4.72
N ASP A 53 1.87 0.01 -5.79
CA ASP A 53 1.51 1.41 -6.03
C ASP A 53 0.30 1.80 -5.17
N TYR A 54 0.45 1.71 -3.84
CA TYR A 54 -0.65 1.84 -2.88
C TYR A 54 -1.32 3.21 -2.97
N GLU A 55 -0.57 4.26 -3.32
CA GLU A 55 -1.13 5.59 -3.57
C GLU A 55 -2.13 5.56 -4.72
N CYS A 56 -1.74 5.00 -5.88
CA CYS A 56 -2.66 4.85 -6.99
C CYS A 56 -3.83 3.94 -6.63
N LEU A 57 -3.56 2.76 -6.05
CA LEU A 57 -4.58 1.77 -5.74
C LEU A 57 -5.64 2.32 -4.76
N CYS A 58 -5.26 3.23 -3.86
CA CYS A 58 -6.13 3.84 -2.87
C CYS A 58 -6.82 5.13 -3.32
N ASP A 59 -6.24 5.88 -4.26
CA ASP A 59 -6.88 7.05 -4.87
C ASP A 59 -7.88 6.66 -5.97
N GLN A 60 -7.64 5.51 -6.63
CA GLN A 60 -8.59 4.98 -7.59
C GLN A 60 -9.83 4.45 -6.89
N ALA A 61 -10.98 4.64 -7.53
CA ALA A 61 -12.26 4.25 -6.97
C ALA A 61 -12.27 2.71 -6.74
N GLY A 62 -12.10 2.29 -5.48
CA GLY A 62 -11.87 0.91 -5.07
C GLY A 62 -12.90 -0.10 -5.58
N TRP A 63 -14.06 0.35 -6.07
CA TRP A 63 -15.04 -0.49 -6.73
C TRP A 63 -14.54 -1.12 -8.06
N ARG A 64 -13.68 -0.43 -8.83
CA ARG A 64 -13.17 -0.94 -10.13
C ARG A 64 -12.24 -2.12 -9.91
N ILE A 65 -11.27 -1.95 -9.02
CA ILE A 65 -10.35 -3.00 -8.61
C ILE A 65 -11.10 -4.15 -7.94
N LYS A 66 -12.01 -3.85 -7.02
CA LYS A 66 -12.79 -4.87 -6.32
C LYS A 66 -13.56 -5.73 -7.31
N ASN A 67 -14.23 -5.12 -8.28
CA ASN A 67 -14.94 -5.87 -9.31
C ASN A 67 -14.00 -6.65 -10.23
N ALA A 68 -12.85 -6.09 -10.59
CA ALA A 68 -11.86 -6.76 -11.44
C ALA A 68 -11.30 -8.03 -10.80
N ILE A 69 -11.05 -8.01 -9.48
CA ILE A 69 -10.38 -9.13 -8.80
C ILE A 69 -11.33 -10.03 -8.00
N GLN A 70 -12.59 -9.64 -7.76
CA GLN A 70 -13.51 -10.38 -6.88
C GLN A 70 -13.70 -11.84 -7.31
N GLY A 71 -13.86 -12.12 -8.61
CA GLY A 71 -14.02 -13.49 -9.10
C GLY A 71 -12.78 -14.35 -8.82
N CYS A 72 -11.60 -13.80 -9.05
CA CYS A 72 -10.34 -14.46 -8.73
C CYS A 72 -10.17 -14.65 -7.22
N ALA A 73 -10.41 -13.60 -6.43
CA ALA A 73 -10.27 -13.64 -4.97
C ALA A 73 -11.20 -14.68 -4.34
N ILE A 74 -12.45 -14.81 -4.81
CA ILE A 74 -13.36 -15.87 -4.34
C ILE A 74 -12.81 -17.25 -4.71
N SER A 75 -12.30 -17.42 -5.92
CA SER A 75 -11.76 -18.71 -6.38
C SER A 75 -10.46 -19.13 -5.68
N LYS A 76 -9.60 -18.18 -5.33
CA LYS A 76 -8.25 -18.43 -4.78
C LYS A 76 -8.19 -18.35 -3.25
N CYS A 77 -8.90 -17.39 -2.66
CA CYS A 77 -8.89 -17.13 -1.22
C CYS A 77 -10.11 -17.72 -0.48
N GLY A 78 -11.16 -18.09 -1.21
CA GLY A 78 -12.45 -18.45 -0.64
C GLY A 78 -13.30 -17.23 -0.27
N MET A 79 -14.61 -17.43 -0.22
CA MET A 79 -15.60 -16.37 -0.03
C MET A 79 -15.44 -15.61 1.29
N ALA A 80 -15.07 -16.29 2.38
CA ALA A 80 -14.87 -15.67 3.69
C ALA A 80 -13.67 -14.70 3.72
N THR A 81 -12.57 -15.07 3.06
CA THR A 81 -11.38 -14.21 2.94
C THR A 81 -11.64 -13.04 2.01
N ALA A 82 -12.37 -13.27 0.91
CA ALA A 82 -12.74 -12.22 -0.04
C ALA A 82 -13.62 -11.13 0.61
N SER A 83 -14.46 -11.47 1.58
CA SER A 83 -15.22 -10.46 2.36
C SER A 83 -14.32 -9.59 3.23
N GLY A 84 -13.35 -10.19 3.95
CA GLY A 84 -12.42 -9.44 4.82
C GLY A 84 -11.37 -8.63 4.08
N LEU A 85 -11.17 -8.88 2.77
CA LEU A 85 -10.25 -8.13 1.93
C LEU A 85 -10.59 -6.64 1.87
N SER A 86 -11.88 -6.28 1.96
CA SER A 86 -12.31 -4.87 1.92
C SER A 86 -11.85 -4.09 3.16
N ASP A 87 -11.90 -4.74 4.33
CA ASP A 87 -11.44 -4.12 5.59
C ASP A 87 -9.92 -3.94 5.57
N LYS A 88 -9.18 -4.94 5.08
CA LYS A 88 -7.72 -4.86 4.90
C LYS A 88 -7.29 -3.82 3.89
N ALA A 89 -7.99 -3.72 2.77
CA ALA A 89 -7.76 -2.66 1.79
C ALA A 89 -8.06 -1.27 2.38
N THR A 90 -9.11 -1.15 3.21
CA THR A 90 -9.44 0.11 3.91
C THR A 90 -8.33 0.50 4.89
N GLU A 91 -7.84 -0.45 5.69
CA GLU A 91 -6.74 -0.26 6.63
C GLU A 91 -5.47 0.23 5.93
N LEU A 92 -5.12 -0.39 4.79
CA LEU A 92 -4.00 0.05 3.95
C LEU A 92 -4.20 1.46 3.42
N CYS A 93 -5.38 1.78 2.88
CA CYS A 93 -5.64 3.09 2.31
C CYS A 93 -5.74 4.20 3.35
N ASP A 94 -6.18 3.89 4.56
CA ASP A 94 -6.14 4.85 5.66
C ASP A 94 -4.70 5.08 6.13
N CYS A 95 -3.86 4.04 6.17
CA CYS A 95 -2.42 4.22 6.39
C CYS A 95 -1.80 5.16 5.35
N VAL A 96 -2.04 4.91 4.05
CA VAL A 96 -1.51 5.75 2.96
C VAL A 96 -1.96 7.20 3.11
N LYS A 97 -3.24 7.44 3.44
CA LYS A 97 -3.75 8.81 3.68
C LYS A 97 -3.08 9.50 4.86
N GLN A 98 -2.71 8.78 5.93
CA GLN A 98 -1.99 9.39 7.05
C GLN A 98 -0.54 9.67 6.68
N ALA A 99 0.15 8.72 6.03
CA ALA A 99 1.53 8.90 5.57
C ALA A 99 1.67 10.16 4.70
N ARG A 100 0.71 10.43 3.80
CA ARG A 100 0.69 11.66 2.99
C ARG A 100 0.53 12.96 3.79
N LYS A 101 -0.14 12.92 4.95
CA LYS A 101 -0.30 14.11 5.80
C LYS A 101 0.97 14.42 6.57
N ASP A 102 1.76 13.41 6.91
CA ASP A 102 3.03 13.58 7.62
C ASP A 102 4.12 14.15 6.70
N GLU A 103 3.90 14.13 5.38
CA GLU A 103 4.78 14.71 4.35
C GLU A 103 4.48 16.20 4.01
N LEU A 104 3.36 16.76 4.50
CA LEU A 104 2.91 18.14 4.24
C LEU A 104 3.15 19.08 5.44
#